data_AF-A0A2D4MXX8-F1
#
_entry.id   AF-A0A2D4MXX8-F1
#
_cell.length_a   1.000
_cell.length_b   1.000
_cell.length_c   1.000
_cell.angle_alpha   90.00
_cell.angle_beta   90.00
_cell.angle_gamma   90.00
#
_symmetry.space_group_name_H-M   'P 1'
#
loop_
_entity.id
_entity.type
_entity.pdbx_description
1 polymer ?
#
loop_
_entity_poly.entity_id
_entity_poly.type
_entity_poly.pdbx_seq_one_letter_code
_entity_poly.pdbx_strand_id
1 'polypeptide(L)'
;TIMGTAGTAAGKGVTTVTLPMIFNSSYLRRGESHWWMKGSTPTQISEIIIKLIKDMAAGHLSEAWSRVTKNAIAETIIALTKMEEEYRSPVRCIATTRLWLALASLCVLDQDHVDRLSSGRWMGKDGQQKQMPMCDNHDDGETAAIILCNICGNLCTDCDRFLHLHRRTKSHQRQVFKEEEEAIKVDLHEGCGRTKLFWLMALADSKTMKAMVEFREHTGKPTTSSCEVCRFCGCRNGTELSAVGSACPDTDCQEYAKLACSKTHPCGHPCGGVRNEDLCLPCLHGCDKSTTTALKQDADDMCMICFTEALSAAPAIQLDCSHIFHLQCCCRVLENRWLGPRITFGFMSCPICKNKINHAVLKDLLDPIKELYEDVKRKALMRLEYEGLHKSEAITTPGVRFYNDPAGFAMNRYAYYVCYKCK
;
A
#
# COMPACT_ATOMS: atom_id res chain seq x y z
N THR A 1 22.10 -21.33 8.41
CA THR A 1 20.73 -21.70 8.81
C THR A 1 20.29 -20.75 9.89
N ILE A 2 19.32 -19.88 9.59
CA ILE A 2 18.74 -18.97 10.60
C ILE A 2 17.80 -19.81 11.46
N MET A 3 18.17 -20.05 12.71
CA MET A 3 17.25 -20.56 13.70
C MET A 3 16.36 -19.40 14.16
N GLY A 4 15.05 -19.57 14.00
CA GLY A 4 14.04 -18.56 14.26
C GLY A 4 14.08 -18.05 15.70
N THR A 5 14.29 -16.75 15.84
CA THR A 5 13.90 -16.01 17.03
C THR A 5 12.48 -15.53 16.80
N ALA A 6 11.60 -15.87 17.75
CA ALA A 6 10.16 -15.68 17.68
C ALA A 6 9.77 -14.21 17.43
N GLY A 7 9.42 -13.91 16.18
CA GLY A 7 8.47 -12.84 15.88
C GLY A 7 7.07 -13.40 16.12
N THR A 8 6.22 -12.62 16.78
CA THR A 8 4.79 -12.90 16.91
C THR A 8 4.20 -13.24 15.54
N ALA A 9 3.79 -14.49 15.36
CA ALA A 9 3.24 -15.00 14.13
C ALA A 9 1.88 -14.35 13.83
N ALA A 10 1.84 -13.51 12.80
CA ALA A 10 0.61 -13.09 12.14
C ALA A 10 0.70 -13.57 10.69
N GLY A 11 -0.08 -14.60 10.34
CA GLY A 11 -0.23 -15.12 8.96
C GLY A 11 1.04 -15.75 8.33
N LYS A 12 0.88 -16.81 7.54
CA LYS A 12 2.01 -17.44 6.83
C LYS A 12 2.64 -16.44 5.85
N GLY A 13 3.93 -16.15 6.01
CA GLY A 13 4.73 -15.40 5.04
C GLY A 13 5.04 -13.94 5.40
N VAL A 14 4.34 -13.33 6.37
CA VAL A 14 4.61 -11.95 6.79
C VAL A 14 5.60 -11.94 7.95
N THR A 15 6.84 -11.53 7.69
CA THR A 15 7.83 -11.29 8.74
C THR A 15 7.85 -9.80 9.09
N THR A 16 7.32 -9.44 10.26
CA THR A 16 7.45 -8.08 10.78
C THR A 16 8.85 -7.91 11.37
N VAL A 17 9.63 -7.00 10.80
CA VAL A 17 10.99 -6.69 11.27
C VAL A 17 11.13 -5.19 11.50
N THR A 18 11.97 -4.82 12.47
CA THR A 18 12.33 -3.42 12.71
C THR A 18 13.82 -3.22 12.43
N LEU A 19 14.20 -2.00 12.03
CA LEU A 19 15.60 -1.66 11.79
C LEU A 19 16.51 -2.02 13.00
N PRO A 20 16.11 -1.74 14.26
CA PRO A 20 16.87 -2.18 15.43
C PRO A 20 17.01 -3.71 15.56
N MET A 21 16.01 -4.50 15.17
CA MET A 21 16.09 -5.97 15.23
C MET A 21 17.15 -6.52 14.26
N ILE A 22 17.30 -5.88 13.10
CA ILE A 22 18.26 -6.32 12.09
C ILE A 22 19.67 -5.82 12.40
N PHE A 23 19.83 -4.52 12.66
CA PHE A 23 21.17 -3.90 12.79
C PHE A 23 21.79 -3.99 14.19
N ASN A 24 21.03 -4.28 15.24
CA ASN A 24 21.61 -4.60 16.56
C ASN A 24 21.93 -6.09 16.74
N SER A 25 21.60 -6.92 15.74
CA SER A 25 21.90 -8.34 15.74
C SER A 25 23.37 -8.55 15.36
N SER A 26 24.10 -9.36 16.14
CA SER A 26 25.54 -9.62 15.98
C SER A 26 25.92 -10.39 14.70
N TYR A 27 24.95 -10.70 13.83
CA TYR A 27 25.08 -11.66 12.73
C TYR A 27 25.41 -11.06 11.36
N LEU A 28 25.51 -9.73 11.22
CA LEU A 28 25.79 -9.08 9.93
C LEU A 28 27.19 -8.50 9.89
N ARG A 29 28.04 -9.05 9.01
CA ARG A 29 29.36 -8.47 8.71
C ARG A 29 29.17 -7.11 8.04
N ARG A 30 29.91 -6.15 8.60
CA ARG A 30 29.86 -4.71 8.37
C ARG A 30 30.42 -4.37 6.99
N GLY A 31 29.73 -3.51 6.26
CA GLY A 31 30.41 -2.61 5.31
C GLY A 31 31.01 -1.45 6.11
N GLU A 32 32.30 -1.17 5.94
CA GLU A 32 33.11 -0.29 6.80
C GLU A 32 32.72 1.21 6.81
N SER A 33 31.63 1.62 6.15
CA SER A 33 31.37 3.04 5.87
C SER A 33 29.99 3.57 6.27
N HIS A 34 29.14 2.78 6.94
CA HIS A 34 27.80 3.22 7.34
C HIS A 34 27.65 3.32 8.86
N TRP A 35 27.20 4.48 9.33
CA TRP A 35 26.81 4.72 10.71
C TRP A 35 25.29 4.95 10.78
N TRP A 36 24.68 4.57 11.89
CA TRP A 36 23.27 4.84 12.18
C TRP A 36 23.10 5.21 13.65
N MET A 37 22.05 5.98 13.93
CA MET A 37 21.70 6.32 15.31
C MET A 37 20.91 5.18 15.95
N LYS A 38 21.30 4.81 17.17
CA LYS A 38 20.58 3.83 17.99
C LYS A 38 19.79 4.55 19.06
N GLY A 39 18.49 4.30 19.13
CA GLY A 39 17.61 4.87 20.14
C GLY A 39 16.14 4.75 19.75
N SER A 40 15.27 5.23 20.62
CA SER A 40 13.87 5.48 20.31
C SER A 40 13.68 6.99 20.10
N THR A 41 12.79 7.34 19.18
CA THR A 41 12.48 8.73 18.87
C THR A 41 10.96 8.88 18.86
N PRO A 42 10.38 9.93 19.49
CA PRO A 42 8.95 10.22 19.37
C PRO A 42 8.54 10.41 17.91
N THR A 43 7.33 9.97 17.56
CA THR A 43 6.78 10.08 16.19
C THR A 43 6.73 11.52 15.66
N GLN A 44 6.57 12.50 16.55
CA GLN A 44 6.60 13.92 16.20
C GLN A 44 7.94 14.35 15.58
N ILE A 45 9.06 13.80 16.04
CA ILE A 45 10.38 14.14 15.49
C ILE A 45 10.53 13.54 14.09
N SER A 46 10.01 12.32 13.85
CA SER A 46 10.01 11.76 12.49
C SER A 46 9.20 12.60 11.51
N GLU A 47 8.05 13.14 11.93
CA GLU A 47 7.25 14.06 11.10
C GLU A 47 8.03 15.35 10.76
N ILE A 48 8.76 15.90 11.73
CA ILE A 48 9.62 17.08 11.52
C ILE A 48 10.77 16.76 10.55
N ILE A 49 11.40 15.59 10.67
CA ILE A 49 12.50 15.18 9.77
C ILE A 49 11.98 15.02 8.34
N ILE A 50 10.84 14.35 8.15
CA ILE A 50 10.22 14.19 6.82
C ILE A 50 9.89 15.55 6.23
N LYS A 51 9.30 16.43 7.04
CA LYS A 51 8.98 17.80 6.61
C LYS A 51 10.24 18.56 6.20
N LEU A 52 11.30 18.52 7.00
CA LEU A 52 12.58 19.16 6.69
C LEU A 52 13.15 18.66 5.35
N ILE A 53 13.17 17.35 5.13
CA ILE A 53 13.69 16.77 3.88
C ILE A 53 12.82 17.20 2.68
N LYS A 54 11.49 17.23 2.84
CA LYS A 54 10.57 17.72 1.78
C LYS A 54 10.76 19.20 1.50
N ASP A 55 10.93 20.03 2.54
CA ASP A 55 11.20 21.47 2.39
C ASP A 55 12.56 21.73 1.72
N MET A 56 13.58 20.92 2.06
CA MET A 56 14.87 20.95 1.36
C MET A 56 14.71 20.59 -0.12
N ALA A 57 14.02 19.49 -0.44
CA ALA A 57 13.78 19.07 -1.82
C ALA A 57 12.97 20.11 -2.61
N ALA A 58 11.98 20.76 -1.99
CA ALA A 58 11.19 21.84 -2.59
C ALA A 58 11.98 23.15 -2.80
N GLY A 59 13.20 23.25 -2.24
CA GLY A 59 14.03 24.46 -2.37
C GLY A 59 13.69 25.57 -1.39
N HIS A 60 12.92 25.28 -0.34
CA HIS A 60 12.59 26.25 0.71
C HIS A 60 13.81 26.69 1.53
N LEU A 61 14.89 25.90 1.55
CA LEU A 61 16.17 26.29 2.15
C LEU A 61 17.08 26.99 1.14
N SER A 62 17.40 26.32 0.03
CA SER A 62 18.11 26.89 -1.12
C SER A 62 18.00 25.97 -2.33
N GLU A 63 18.24 26.50 -3.53
CA GLU A 63 18.28 25.71 -4.77
C GLU A 63 19.40 24.65 -4.74
N ALA A 64 20.54 24.99 -4.14
CA ALA A 64 21.66 24.05 -3.98
C ALA A 64 21.24 22.85 -3.12
N TRP A 65 20.54 23.08 -2.00
CA TRP A 65 20.02 22.01 -1.16
C TRP A 65 18.91 21.22 -1.86
N SER A 66 18.04 21.85 -2.62
CA SER A 66 17.04 21.15 -3.44
C SER A 66 17.68 20.13 -4.37
N ARG A 67 18.70 20.55 -5.13
CA ARG A 67 19.41 19.65 -6.05
C ARG A 67 20.10 18.51 -5.32
N VAL A 68 20.80 18.80 -4.22
CA VAL A 68 21.51 17.78 -3.41
C VAL A 68 20.52 16.77 -2.82
N THR A 69 19.42 17.24 -2.23
CA THR A 69 18.42 16.39 -1.60
C THR A 69 17.68 15.54 -2.63
N LYS A 70 17.24 16.11 -3.75
CA LYS A 70 16.58 15.36 -4.83
C LYS A 70 17.48 14.27 -5.41
N ASN A 71 18.75 14.58 -5.64
CA ASN A 71 19.71 13.59 -6.12
C ASN A 71 19.94 12.47 -5.09
N ALA A 72 20.07 12.81 -3.81
CA ALA A 72 20.24 11.80 -2.76
C ALA A 72 19.03 10.85 -2.64
N ILE A 73 17.81 11.37 -2.74
CA ILE A 73 16.57 10.56 -2.74
C ILE A 73 16.52 9.65 -3.96
N ALA A 74 16.87 10.15 -5.15
CA ALA A 74 16.91 9.34 -6.36
C ALA A 74 17.99 8.25 -6.29
N GLU A 75 19.19 8.57 -5.81
CA GLU A 75 20.33 7.66 -5.73
C GLU A 75 20.06 6.46 -4.80
N THR A 76 19.44 6.68 -3.65
CA THR A 76 19.09 5.60 -2.71
C THR A 76 18.03 4.65 -3.30
N ILE A 77 17.05 5.17 -4.04
CA ILE A 77 16.03 4.37 -4.72
C ILE A 77 16.66 3.58 -5.89
N ILE A 78 17.47 4.24 -6.74
CA ILE A 78 18.20 3.59 -7.83
C ILE A 78 19.17 2.54 -7.29
N ALA A 79 19.78 2.74 -6.12
CA ALA A 79 20.71 1.77 -5.54
C ALA A 79 20.09 0.38 -5.32
N LEU A 80 18.76 0.26 -5.23
CA LEU A 80 18.06 -1.03 -5.22
C LEU A 80 18.19 -1.79 -6.53
N THR A 81 18.19 -1.11 -7.69
CA THR A 81 18.39 -1.75 -9.01
C THR A 81 19.77 -2.42 -9.11
N LYS A 82 20.76 -1.81 -8.46
CA LYS A 82 22.17 -2.25 -8.45
C LYS A 82 22.47 -3.25 -7.33
N MET A 83 21.44 -3.86 -6.73
CA MET A 83 21.63 -4.90 -5.73
C MET A 83 22.06 -6.20 -6.41
N GLU A 84 23.20 -6.75 -5.98
CA GLU A 84 23.74 -8.01 -6.51
C GLU A 84 22.78 -9.18 -6.19
N GLU A 85 22.74 -10.17 -7.08
CA GLU A 85 21.79 -11.30 -7.01
C GLU A 85 21.85 -12.03 -5.66
N GLU A 86 23.04 -12.17 -5.09
CA GLU A 86 23.27 -12.81 -3.79
C GLU A 86 22.53 -12.14 -2.63
N TYR A 87 22.23 -10.84 -2.73
CA TYR A 87 21.51 -10.07 -1.72
C TYR A 87 20.02 -9.94 -2.00
N ARG A 88 19.50 -10.44 -3.13
CA ARG A 88 18.09 -10.32 -3.52
C ARG A 88 17.15 -11.26 -2.75
N SER A 89 17.69 -12.21 -1.99
CA SER A 89 16.89 -13.07 -1.10
C SER A 89 16.36 -12.29 0.11
N PRO A 90 15.15 -12.58 0.64
CA PRO A 90 14.54 -11.79 1.71
C PRO A 90 15.46 -11.57 2.92
N VAL A 91 16.05 -12.65 3.40
CA VAL A 91 16.97 -12.69 4.55
C VAL A 91 18.20 -11.79 4.37
N ARG A 92 18.79 -11.79 3.17
CA ARG A 92 20.01 -11.03 2.90
C ARG A 92 19.70 -9.60 2.49
N CYS A 93 18.56 -9.36 1.85
CA CYS A 93 18.14 -8.02 1.43
C CYS A 93 17.82 -7.13 2.63
N ILE A 94 17.04 -7.64 3.60
CA ILE A 94 16.69 -6.88 4.81
C ILE A 94 17.91 -6.51 5.64
N ALA A 95 19.01 -7.25 5.49
CA ALA A 95 20.28 -6.98 6.12
C ALA A 95 21.11 -5.86 5.46
N THR A 96 20.69 -5.36 4.29
CA THR A 96 21.42 -4.31 3.57
C THR A 96 20.96 -2.92 3.98
N THR A 97 21.89 -1.99 4.18
CA THR A 97 21.58 -0.56 4.38
C THR A 97 20.86 0.05 3.18
N ARG A 98 21.15 -0.46 1.97
CA ARG A 98 20.53 -0.02 0.71
C ARG A 98 19.01 -0.14 0.75
N LEU A 99 18.46 -1.26 1.25
CA LEU A 99 17.02 -1.44 1.37
C LEU A 99 16.39 -0.38 2.27
N TRP A 100 16.92 -0.20 3.48
CA TRP A 100 16.34 0.72 4.46
C TRP A 100 16.44 2.18 4.03
N LEU A 101 17.54 2.57 3.38
CA LEU A 101 17.67 3.92 2.81
C LEU A 101 16.67 4.16 1.69
N ALA A 102 16.43 3.17 0.83
CA ALA A 102 15.42 3.26 -0.22
C ALA A 102 14.01 3.37 0.37
N LEU A 103 13.66 2.55 1.38
CA LEU A 103 12.37 2.64 2.08
C LEU A 103 12.17 3.99 2.75
N ALA A 104 13.20 4.55 3.40
CA ALA A 104 13.14 5.89 3.97
C ALA A 104 12.96 6.97 2.90
N SER A 105 13.58 6.78 1.73
CA SER A 105 13.49 7.72 0.60
C SER A 105 12.10 7.69 -0.06
N LEU A 106 11.43 6.53 -0.08
CA LEU A 106 10.03 6.42 -0.50
C LEU A 106 9.07 7.24 0.39
N CYS A 107 9.37 7.44 1.68
CA CYS A 107 8.56 8.30 2.56
C CYS A 107 8.65 9.79 2.23
N VAL A 108 9.70 10.22 1.52
CA VAL A 108 9.96 11.62 1.15
C VAL A 108 9.91 11.86 -0.35
N LEU A 109 9.46 10.86 -1.11
CA LEU A 109 9.31 10.91 -2.56
C LEU A 109 8.37 12.06 -2.98
N ASP A 110 8.70 12.72 -4.09
CA ASP A 110 7.88 13.75 -4.73
C ASP A 110 7.63 13.39 -6.22
N GLN A 111 6.79 14.18 -6.90
CA GLN A 111 6.42 13.94 -8.30
C GLN A 111 7.61 14.07 -9.26
N ASP A 112 8.54 15.00 -9.02
CA ASP A 112 9.74 15.17 -9.85
C ASP A 112 10.60 13.89 -9.86
N HIS A 113 10.68 13.18 -8.72
CA HIS A 113 11.37 11.89 -8.66
C HIS A 113 10.63 10.82 -9.46
N VAL A 114 9.30 10.76 -9.38
CA VAL A 114 8.48 9.80 -10.15
C VAL A 114 8.74 9.98 -11.63
N ASP A 115 8.64 11.21 -12.12
CA ASP A 115 8.83 11.53 -13.53
C ASP A 115 10.27 11.20 -13.98
N ARG A 116 11.29 11.54 -13.18
CA ARG A 116 12.69 11.27 -13.55
C ARG A 116 13.07 9.80 -13.48
N LEU A 117 12.63 9.08 -12.47
CA LEU A 117 13.01 7.67 -12.23
C LEU A 117 12.23 6.73 -13.15
N SER A 118 10.95 7.04 -13.40
CA SER A 118 10.10 6.22 -14.28
C SER A 118 10.27 6.59 -15.76
N SER A 119 10.67 7.82 -16.12
CA SER A 119 10.88 8.24 -17.52
C SER A 119 12.36 8.31 -17.95
N GLY A 120 13.33 8.26 -17.03
CA GLY A 120 14.76 8.49 -17.31
C GLY A 120 15.51 7.40 -18.09
N ARG A 121 14.80 6.47 -18.73
CA ARG A 121 15.37 5.22 -19.26
C ARG A 121 15.91 5.25 -20.69
N TRP A 122 15.72 6.35 -21.42
CA TRP A 122 16.08 6.38 -22.85
C TRP A 122 17.01 7.53 -23.23
N MET A 123 17.61 8.20 -22.25
CA MET A 123 18.74 9.10 -22.49
C MET A 123 20.00 8.24 -22.53
N GLY A 124 20.46 7.87 -23.72
CA GLY A 124 21.79 7.25 -23.89
C GLY A 124 22.89 8.17 -23.35
N LYS A 125 24.07 7.61 -23.04
CA LYS A 125 25.26 8.37 -22.59
C LYS A 125 25.65 9.52 -23.54
N ASP A 126 25.17 9.49 -24.79
CA ASP A 126 25.46 10.45 -25.85
C ASP A 126 24.23 11.26 -26.32
N GLY A 127 23.11 11.25 -25.58
CA GLY A 127 21.93 12.07 -25.91
C GLY A 127 21.11 11.59 -27.12
N GLN A 128 21.41 10.43 -27.71
CA GLN A 128 20.56 9.79 -28.72
C GLN A 128 19.49 8.93 -28.04
N GLN A 129 18.22 9.14 -28.42
CA GLN A 129 17.10 8.27 -28.08
C GLN A 129 17.38 6.86 -28.61
N LYS A 130 17.68 5.92 -27.72
CA LYS A 130 17.61 4.49 -28.07
C LYS A 130 16.13 4.15 -28.12
N GLN A 131 15.57 3.82 -29.29
CA GLN A 131 14.16 3.44 -29.38
C GLN A 131 13.95 2.06 -28.75
N MET A 132 12.88 1.94 -27.95
CA MET A 132 12.43 0.67 -27.39
C MET A 132 11.99 -0.25 -28.54
N PRO A 133 12.36 -1.54 -28.54
CA PRO A 133 11.84 -2.46 -29.55
C PRO A 133 10.32 -2.54 -29.42
N MET A 134 9.62 -2.41 -30.53
CA MET A 134 8.15 -2.47 -30.56
C MET A 134 7.70 -3.93 -30.59
N CYS A 135 6.47 -4.18 -30.16
CA CYS A 135 5.85 -5.49 -30.20
C CYS A 135 5.63 -5.89 -31.66
N ASP A 136 6.30 -6.95 -32.11
CA ASP A 136 6.21 -7.47 -33.48
C ASP A 136 4.80 -8.01 -33.82
N ASN A 137 3.96 -8.24 -32.80
CA ASN A 137 2.57 -8.67 -32.97
C ASN A 137 1.58 -7.49 -33.06
N HIS A 138 2.06 -6.25 -32.93
CA HIS A 138 1.26 -5.03 -33.11
C HIS A 138 1.86 -4.19 -34.24
N ASP A 139 1.05 -3.88 -35.26
CA ASP A 139 1.44 -2.97 -36.36
C ASP A 139 1.16 -1.50 -36.03
N ASP A 140 1.02 -1.16 -34.75
CA ASP A 140 0.68 0.20 -34.30
C ASP A 140 1.90 1.13 -34.16
N GLY A 141 3.11 0.57 -34.10
CA GLY A 141 4.33 1.34 -33.89
C GLY A 141 4.38 2.08 -32.54
N GLU A 142 3.49 1.76 -31.60
CA GLU A 142 3.35 2.40 -30.28
C GLU A 142 3.42 1.39 -29.12
N THR A 143 3.08 0.12 -29.35
CA THR A 143 3.14 -0.92 -28.34
C THR A 143 4.57 -1.41 -28.16
N ALA A 144 5.11 -1.20 -26.96
CA ALA A 144 6.45 -1.63 -26.58
C ALA A 144 6.57 -3.15 -26.37
N ALA A 145 7.68 -3.74 -26.81
CA ALA A 145 8.06 -5.09 -26.43
C ALA A 145 8.89 -5.10 -25.14
N ILE A 146 8.59 -6.06 -24.27
CA ILE A 146 9.33 -6.29 -23.02
C ILE A 146 9.92 -7.71 -22.94
N ILE A 147 9.49 -8.60 -23.84
CA ILE A 147 9.89 -10.00 -23.88
C ILE A 147 10.42 -10.32 -25.27
N LEU A 148 11.62 -10.87 -25.34
CA LEU A 148 12.16 -11.49 -26.54
C LEU A 148 11.81 -12.98 -26.52
N CYS A 149 10.95 -13.40 -27.44
CA CYS A 149 10.72 -14.80 -27.75
C CYS A 149 11.63 -15.22 -28.91
N ASN A 150 12.33 -16.34 -28.75
CA ASN A 150 13.23 -16.85 -29.79
C ASN A 150 12.53 -17.24 -31.11
N ILE A 151 11.20 -17.41 -31.10
CA ILE A 151 10.41 -17.82 -32.27
C ILE A 151 9.33 -16.79 -32.63
N CYS A 152 8.67 -16.18 -31.65
CA CYS A 152 7.60 -15.21 -31.88
C CYS A 152 8.08 -13.75 -32.01
N GLY A 153 9.38 -13.48 -31.82
CA GLY A 153 9.92 -12.13 -31.89
C GLY A 153 9.78 -11.33 -30.59
N ASN A 154 9.79 -10.01 -30.72
CA ASN A 154 9.66 -9.05 -29.63
C ASN A 154 8.18 -8.89 -29.27
N LEU A 155 7.81 -9.14 -28.01
CA LEU A 155 6.42 -9.15 -27.57
C LEU A 155 6.21 -8.22 -26.38
N CYS A 156 5.07 -7.55 -26.35
CA CYS A 156 4.55 -6.91 -25.14
C CYS A 156 4.04 -7.97 -24.15
N THR A 157 3.77 -7.56 -22.90
CA THR A 157 3.27 -8.46 -21.84
C THR A 157 2.05 -9.26 -22.27
N ASP A 158 1.12 -8.62 -22.97
CA ASP A 158 -0.14 -9.23 -23.37
C ASP A 158 0.06 -10.19 -24.56
N CYS A 159 0.85 -9.80 -25.55
CA CYS A 159 1.15 -10.67 -26.70
C CYS A 159 1.96 -11.90 -26.28
N ASP A 160 2.92 -11.77 -25.36
CA ASP A 160 3.58 -12.94 -24.77
C ASP A 160 2.56 -13.88 -24.13
N ARG A 161 1.66 -13.32 -23.32
CA ARG A 161 0.63 -14.10 -22.64
C ARG A 161 -0.25 -14.85 -23.63
N PHE A 162 -0.82 -14.17 -24.63
CA PHE A 162 -1.81 -14.76 -25.54
C PHE A 162 -1.18 -15.70 -26.57
N LEU A 163 -0.06 -15.33 -27.20
CA LEU A 163 0.59 -16.16 -28.22
C LEU A 163 1.14 -17.46 -27.64
N HIS A 164 1.51 -17.49 -26.35
CA HIS A 164 2.06 -18.66 -25.69
C HIS A 164 1.01 -19.48 -24.90
N LEU A 165 -0.29 -19.19 -25.04
CA LEU A 165 -1.36 -20.06 -24.54
C LEU A 165 -1.44 -21.37 -25.32
N HIS A 166 -1.16 -21.34 -26.63
CA HIS A 166 -1.35 -22.48 -27.51
C HIS A 166 -0.27 -23.56 -27.30
N ARG A 167 -0.68 -24.83 -27.34
CA ARG A 167 0.16 -25.99 -27.00
C ARG A 167 1.44 -26.13 -27.86
N ARG A 168 1.44 -25.55 -29.06
CA ARG A 168 2.58 -25.56 -30.01
C ARG A 168 3.61 -24.46 -29.74
N THR A 169 3.18 -23.33 -29.18
CA THR A 169 4.02 -22.14 -28.96
C THR A 169 4.48 -22.01 -27.52
N LYS A 170 3.78 -22.65 -26.57
CA LYS A 170 4.06 -22.60 -25.13
C LYS A 170 5.48 -22.97 -24.70
N SER A 171 6.20 -23.77 -25.48
CA SER A 171 7.59 -24.19 -25.19
C SER A 171 8.66 -23.29 -25.79
N HIS A 172 8.29 -22.14 -26.37
CA HIS A 172 9.27 -21.18 -26.86
C HIS A 172 10.15 -20.65 -25.72
N GLN A 173 11.42 -20.40 -26.03
CA GLN A 173 12.36 -19.82 -25.09
C GLN A 173 12.17 -18.31 -25.08
N ARG A 174 11.90 -17.77 -23.90
CA ARG A 174 11.54 -16.38 -23.70
C ARG A 174 12.48 -15.76 -22.69
N GLN A 175 12.91 -14.55 -23.00
CA GLN A 175 13.82 -13.78 -22.17
C GLN A 175 13.28 -12.36 -22.05
N VAL A 176 13.19 -11.85 -20.83
CA VAL A 176 12.91 -10.43 -20.60
C VAL A 176 14.13 -9.63 -21.06
N PHE A 177 13.93 -8.51 -21.76
CA PHE A 177 15.07 -7.68 -22.18
C PHE A 177 15.92 -7.31 -20.96
N LYS A 178 17.25 -7.38 -21.07
CA LYS A 178 18.15 -6.98 -19.98
C LYS A 178 17.90 -5.54 -19.53
N GLU A 179 17.51 -4.68 -20.47
CA GLU A 179 17.07 -3.33 -20.14
C GLU A 179 15.83 -3.36 -19.23
N GLU A 180 14.87 -4.28 -19.34
CA GLU A 180 13.72 -4.42 -18.41
C GLU A 180 14.08 -5.01 -17.03
N GLU A 181 15.08 -5.90 -16.92
CA GLU A 181 15.55 -6.40 -15.62
C GLU A 181 16.16 -5.28 -14.75
N GLU A 182 16.74 -4.26 -15.37
CA GLU A 182 17.27 -3.09 -14.67
C GLU A 182 16.17 -2.02 -14.41
N ALA A 183 14.90 -2.33 -14.70
CA ALA A 183 13.80 -1.36 -14.64
C ALA A 183 13.29 -1.13 -13.25
N ILE A 184 13.22 0.15 -12.90
CA ILE A 184 12.57 0.63 -11.71
C ILE A 184 11.37 1.45 -12.12
N LYS A 185 10.18 0.97 -11.75
CA LYS A 185 8.96 1.76 -11.84
C LYS A 185 8.74 2.38 -10.47
N VAL A 186 8.74 3.70 -10.41
CA VAL A 186 8.49 4.47 -9.20
C VAL A 186 7.14 5.15 -9.33
N ASP A 187 6.37 5.16 -8.26
CA ASP A 187 5.05 5.75 -8.21
C ASP A 187 4.81 6.43 -6.86
N LEU A 188 3.96 7.46 -6.85
CA LEU A 188 3.57 8.17 -5.65
C LEU A 188 2.05 8.28 -5.63
N HIS A 189 1.43 7.56 -4.69
CA HIS A 189 -0.03 7.53 -4.59
C HIS A 189 -0.50 7.85 -3.18
N GLU A 190 -1.27 8.93 -3.04
CA GLU A 190 -1.82 9.43 -1.76
C GLU A 190 -0.80 9.58 -0.60
N GLY A 191 0.48 9.84 -0.92
CA GLY A 191 1.56 9.99 0.05
C GLY A 191 2.27 8.66 0.42
N CYS A 192 1.95 7.59 -0.29
CA CYS A 192 2.64 6.31 -0.28
C CYS A 192 3.58 6.22 -1.49
N GLY A 193 4.89 6.22 -1.23
CA GLY A 193 5.90 6.02 -2.26
C GLY A 193 6.06 4.55 -2.57
N ARG A 194 6.08 4.19 -3.85
CA ARG A 194 6.20 2.80 -4.32
C ARG A 194 7.33 2.67 -5.30
N THR A 195 7.99 1.52 -5.24
CA THR A 195 8.97 1.11 -6.24
C THR A 195 8.78 -0.35 -6.59
N LYS A 196 8.87 -0.66 -7.88
CA LYS A 196 8.70 -2.00 -8.42
C LYS A 196 9.89 -2.33 -9.32
N LEU A 197 10.58 -3.38 -8.92
CA LEU A 197 11.61 -4.10 -9.66
C LEU A 197 11.06 -5.47 -10.07
N PHE A 198 11.72 -6.14 -11.00
CA PHE A 198 11.31 -7.47 -11.43
C PHE A 198 11.32 -8.51 -10.28
N TRP A 199 12.21 -8.36 -9.30
CA TRP A 199 12.38 -9.28 -8.16
C TRP A 199 11.85 -8.72 -6.82
N LEU A 200 11.44 -7.46 -6.76
CA LEU A 200 11.06 -6.80 -5.51
C LEU A 200 10.01 -5.71 -5.74
N MET A 201 8.99 -5.67 -4.90
CA MET A 201 8.09 -4.55 -4.77
C MET A 201 8.24 -3.98 -3.36
N ALA A 202 8.43 -2.66 -3.26
CA ALA A 202 8.51 -1.98 -1.98
C ALA A 202 7.60 -0.77 -1.96
N LEU A 203 6.93 -0.57 -0.83
CA LEU A 203 6.04 0.55 -0.58
C LEU A 203 6.28 1.10 0.82
N ALA A 204 6.21 2.42 0.97
CA ALA A 204 6.38 3.08 2.25
C ALA A 204 5.38 4.23 2.39
N ASP A 205 4.66 4.24 3.51
CA ASP A 205 3.73 5.30 3.85
C ASP A 205 4.40 6.34 4.75
N SER A 206 4.41 7.58 4.25
CA SER A 206 5.02 8.72 4.94
C SER A 206 4.31 9.13 6.24
N LYS A 207 3.03 8.77 6.42
CA LYS A 207 2.25 9.12 7.61
C LYS A 207 2.43 8.12 8.75
N THR A 208 2.38 6.82 8.45
CA THR A 208 2.46 5.76 9.45
C THR A 208 3.87 5.22 9.67
N MET A 209 4.83 5.60 8.82
CA MET A 209 6.22 5.10 8.84
C MET A 209 6.31 3.57 8.74
N LYS A 210 5.30 2.96 8.13
CA LYS A 210 5.26 1.55 7.81
C LYS A 210 5.69 1.35 6.37
N ALA A 211 6.50 0.32 6.17
CA ALA A 211 6.93 -0.10 4.86
C ALA A 211 6.66 -1.59 4.69
N MET A 212 6.44 -1.99 3.45
CA MET A 212 6.32 -3.39 3.07
C MET A 212 7.23 -3.69 1.90
N VAL A 213 7.83 -4.87 1.94
CA VAL A 213 8.70 -5.37 0.89
C VAL A 213 8.22 -6.77 0.53
N GLU A 214 7.78 -6.92 -0.72
CA GLU A 214 7.42 -8.20 -1.31
C GLU A 214 8.56 -8.65 -2.24
N PHE A 215 9.08 -9.85 -1.99
CA PHE A 215 10.11 -10.46 -2.82
C PHE A 215 9.46 -11.41 -3.82
N ARG A 216 9.70 -11.17 -5.11
CA ARG A 216 9.18 -12.01 -6.18
C ARG A 216 10.18 -13.13 -6.45
N GLU A 217 9.74 -14.38 -6.28
CA GLU A 217 10.60 -15.52 -6.56
C GLU A 217 10.91 -15.62 -8.06
N HIS A 218 12.19 -15.82 -8.41
CA HIS A 218 12.58 -16.31 -9.73
C HIS A 218 12.12 -17.75 -9.89
N THR A 219 10.87 -17.92 -10.32
CA THR A 219 10.43 -19.23 -10.79
C THR A 219 10.94 -19.44 -12.20
N GLY A 220 12.14 -20.03 -12.29
CA GLY A 220 12.53 -20.76 -13.48
C GLY A 220 11.44 -21.79 -13.82
N LYS A 221 11.01 -21.79 -15.08
CA LYS A 221 10.04 -22.70 -15.73
C LYS A 221 8.59 -22.62 -15.22
N PRO A 222 7.64 -22.12 -16.04
CA PRO A 222 6.24 -22.44 -15.88
C PRO A 222 5.99 -23.86 -16.42
N THR A 223 6.23 -24.88 -15.60
CA THR A 223 5.66 -26.21 -15.87
C THR A 223 4.15 -26.15 -15.64
N THR A 224 3.43 -26.66 -16.64
CA THR A 224 1.98 -26.73 -16.79
C THR A 224 1.25 -27.32 -15.59
N SER A 225 0.11 -26.75 -15.15
CA SER A 225 -1.22 -27.22 -15.56
C SER A 225 -2.31 -26.16 -15.31
N SER A 226 -3.44 -26.27 -16.01
CA SER A 226 -4.61 -25.38 -15.97
C SER A 226 -5.40 -25.48 -14.65
N CYS A 227 -4.79 -25.08 -13.54
CA CYS A 227 -5.50 -24.77 -12.30
C CYS A 227 -5.45 -23.25 -12.09
N GLU A 228 -6.63 -22.63 -11.97
CA GLU A 228 -6.78 -21.20 -11.74
C GLU A 228 -6.01 -20.79 -10.48
N VAL A 229 -5.25 -19.70 -10.57
CA VAL A 229 -4.57 -19.13 -9.42
C VAL A 229 -5.63 -18.72 -8.39
N CYS A 230 -5.41 -19.01 -7.11
CA CYS A 230 -6.31 -18.53 -6.06
C CYS A 230 -6.45 -17.00 -6.16
N ARG A 231 -7.69 -16.53 -6.28
CA ARG A 231 -8.02 -15.12 -6.42
C ARG A 231 -7.47 -14.24 -5.29
N PHE A 232 -7.36 -14.79 -4.07
CA PHE A 232 -6.98 -14.04 -2.87
C PHE A 232 -5.48 -14.12 -2.58
N CYS A 233 -4.94 -15.33 -2.45
CA CYS A 233 -3.54 -15.53 -2.03
C CYS A 233 -2.55 -15.75 -3.18
N GLY A 234 -3.02 -15.88 -4.43
CA GLY A 234 -2.12 -16.11 -5.56
C GLY A 234 -1.51 -17.53 -5.64
N CYS A 235 -1.81 -18.43 -4.70
CA CYS A 235 -1.26 -19.78 -4.69
C CYS A 235 -1.84 -20.66 -5.81
N ARG A 236 -0.98 -21.48 -6.41
CA ARG A 236 -1.29 -22.49 -7.43
C ARG A 236 -1.31 -23.89 -6.78
N ASN A 237 -2.27 -24.16 -5.90
CA ASN A 237 -2.38 -25.50 -5.33
C ASN A 237 -3.13 -26.43 -6.31
N GLY A 238 -2.47 -27.52 -6.71
CA GLY A 238 -2.96 -28.50 -7.68
C GLY A 238 -4.03 -29.46 -7.14
N THR A 239 -5.00 -28.96 -6.39
CA THR A 239 -6.15 -29.74 -5.92
C THR A 239 -7.42 -28.97 -6.23
N GLU A 240 -8.40 -29.68 -6.78
CA GLU A 240 -9.65 -29.15 -7.37
C GLU A 240 -10.14 -27.88 -6.68
N LEU A 241 -10.05 -26.74 -7.39
CA LEU A 241 -10.77 -25.53 -7.01
C LEU A 241 -12.25 -25.90 -6.95
N SER A 242 -12.90 -25.64 -5.83
CA SER A 242 -14.34 -25.84 -5.74
C SER A 242 -15.00 -25.00 -6.85
N ALA A 243 -15.96 -25.59 -7.56
CA ALA A 243 -16.71 -24.96 -8.67
C ALA A 243 -17.46 -23.66 -8.25
N VAL A 244 -17.40 -23.29 -6.97
CA VAL A 244 -17.98 -22.10 -6.37
C VAL A 244 -16.85 -21.18 -5.90
N GLY A 245 -16.29 -20.41 -6.85
CA GLY A 245 -15.33 -19.35 -6.57
C GLY A 245 -13.89 -19.83 -6.55
N SER A 246 -13.05 -19.21 -7.38
CA SER A 246 -11.62 -19.48 -7.60
C SER A 246 -10.75 -19.23 -6.34
N ALA A 247 -11.05 -19.90 -5.24
CA ALA A 247 -10.40 -19.80 -3.93
C ALA A 247 -9.80 -21.15 -3.54
N CYS A 248 -8.56 -21.13 -3.05
CA CYS A 248 -7.87 -22.34 -2.58
C CYS A 248 -8.47 -22.83 -1.24
N PRO A 249 -8.18 -24.08 -0.80
CA PRO A 249 -8.74 -24.63 0.45
C PRO A 249 -8.20 -23.98 1.73
N ASP A 250 -7.39 -22.91 1.62
CA ASP A 250 -6.95 -22.14 2.77
C ASP A 250 -8.13 -21.48 3.47
N THR A 251 -8.17 -21.56 4.80
CA THR A 251 -9.30 -21.11 5.61
C THR A 251 -9.63 -19.64 5.37
N ASP A 252 -8.63 -18.77 5.28
CA ASP A 252 -8.85 -17.34 5.08
C ASP A 252 -9.44 -17.08 3.69
N CYS A 253 -8.91 -17.75 2.67
CA CYS A 253 -9.42 -17.67 1.29
C CYS A 253 -10.86 -18.18 1.16
N GLN A 254 -11.23 -19.20 1.92
CA GLN A 254 -12.60 -19.72 1.97
C GLN A 254 -13.56 -18.74 2.65
N GLU A 255 -13.17 -18.10 3.75
CA GLU A 255 -13.97 -17.05 4.38
C GLU A 255 -14.13 -15.82 3.48
N TYR A 256 -13.04 -15.41 2.83
CA TYR A 256 -13.06 -14.34 1.82
C TYR A 256 -14.01 -14.66 0.66
N ALA A 257 -14.03 -15.91 0.17
CA ALA A 257 -14.93 -16.33 -0.91
C ALA A 257 -16.41 -16.22 -0.55
N LYS A 258 -16.77 -16.45 0.73
CA LYS A 258 -18.16 -16.32 1.21
C LYS A 258 -18.64 -14.88 1.16
N LEU A 259 -17.76 -13.93 1.48
CA LEU A 259 -18.07 -12.50 1.54
C LEU A 259 -17.84 -11.78 0.20
N ALA A 260 -17.02 -12.32 -0.69
CA ALA A 260 -16.69 -11.71 -1.97
C ALA A 260 -17.89 -11.62 -2.91
N CYS A 261 -17.90 -10.56 -3.72
CA CYS A 261 -18.78 -10.48 -4.88
C CYS A 261 -18.41 -11.58 -5.90
N SER A 262 -19.42 -12.30 -6.38
CA SER A 262 -19.28 -13.37 -7.38
C SER A 262 -19.40 -12.86 -8.83
N LYS A 263 -19.60 -11.55 -9.04
CA LYS A 263 -19.75 -10.97 -10.37
C LYS A 263 -18.39 -10.68 -11.00
N THR A 264 -18.35 -10.71 -12.33
CA THR A 264 -17.20 -10.29 -13.14
C THR A 264 -17.58 -9.02 -13.89
N HIS A 265 -16.69 -8.03 -13.91
CA HIS A 265 -16.91 -6.78 -14.63
C HIS A 265 -16.90 -7.01 -16.16
N PRO A 266 -17.47 -6.08 -16.96
CA PRO A 266 -17.41 -6.14 -18.42
C PRO A 266 -15.98 -6.21 -18.99
N CYS A 267 -14.99 -5.69 -18.26
CA CYS A 267 -13.57 -5.77 -18.62
C CYS A 267 -12.95 -7.16 -18.40
N GLY A 268 -13.70 -8.13 -17.87
CA GLY A 268 -13.23 -9.50 -17.61
C GLY A 268 -12.57 -9.71 -16.24
N HIS A 269 -12.37 -8.66 -15.45
CA HIS A 269 -11.82 -8.79 -14.10
C HIS A 269 -12.89 -9.17 -13.06
N PRO A 270 -12.60 -10.08 -12.11
CA PRO A 270 -13.51 -10.38 -11.01
C PRO A 270 -13.72 -9.14 -10.12
N CYS A 271 -14.96 -8.91 -9.69
CA CYS A 271 -15.28 -7.76 -8.84
C CYS A 271 -14.65 -7.90 -7.45
N GLY A 272 -13.74 -7.00 -7.08
CA GLY A 272 -13.07 -6.94 -5.77
C GLY A 272 -13.99 -6.58 -4.59
N GLY A 273 -15.25 -6.25 -4.87
CA GLY A 273 -16.27 -5.85 -3.90
C GLY A 273 -16.81 -6.99 -3.04
N VAL A 274 -17.84 -6.67 -2.25
CA VAL A 274 -18.50 -7.64 -1.35
C VAL A 274 -19.82 -8.14 -1.94
N ARG A 275 -20.31 -9.27 -1.43
CA ARG A 275 -21.53 -9.91 -1.91
C ARG A 275 -22.75 -9.05 -1.57
N ASN A 276 -23.73 -9.01 -2.49
CA ASN A 276 -25.02 -8.33 -2.32
C ASN A 276 -24.95 -6.80 -2.15
N GLU A 277 -23.89 -6.14 -2.62
CA GLU A 277 -23.92 -4.68 -2.79
C GLU A 277 -24.85 -4.29 -3.94
N ASP A 278 -25.60 -3.20 -3.75
CA ASP A 278 -26.48 -2.63 -4.78
C ASP A 278 -25.67 -2.23 -6.01
N LEU A 279 -24.50 -1.63 -5.79
CA LEU A 279 -23.52 -1.26 -6.80
C LEU A 279 -22.22 -2.01 -6.52
N CYS A 280 -21.70 -2.72 -7.51
CA CYS A 280 -20.39 -3.35 -7.37
C CYS A 280 -19.29 -2.30 -7.25
N LEU A 281 -18.30 -2.60 -6.39
CA LEU A 281 -17.04 -1.86 -6.34
C LEU A 281 -16.48 -1.64 -7.77
N PRO A 282 -16.09 -0.43 -8.16
CA PRO A 282 -15.47 -0.20 -9.47
C PRO A 282 -14.23 -1.10 -9.65
N CYS A 283 -13.95 -1.48 -10.89
CA CYS A 283 -12.85 -2.40 -11.18
C CYS A 283 -11.51 -1.83 -10.70
N LEU A 284 -10.90 -2.47 -9.70
CA LEU A 284 -9.65 -2.03 -9.08
C LEU A 284 -8.45 -1.92 -10.05
N HIS A 285 -8.55 -2.48 -11.26
CA HIS A 285 -7.55 -2.33 -12.31
C HIS A 285 -7.74 -1.06 -13.16
N GLY A 286 -8.68 -0.17 -12.80
CA GLY A 286 -8.89 1.11 -13.49
C GLY A 286 -9.43 0.97 -14.91
N CYS A 287 -10.05 -0.17 -15.26
CA CYS A 287 -10.51 -0.44 -16.62
C CYS A 287 -11.77 0.36 -17.02
N ASP A 288 -12.50 0.88 -16.04
CA ASP A 288 -13.73 1.62 -16.30
C ASP A 288 -13.43 3.12 -16.47
N LYS A 289 -13.30 3.55 -17.73
CA LYS A 289 -13.13 4.96 -18.09
C LYS A 289 -14.45 5.75 -18.10
N SER A 290 -15.59 5.09 -17.88
CA SER A 290 -16.93 5.70 -17.99
C SER A 290 -17.43 6.34 -16.70
N THR A 291 -16.86 5.95 -15.55
CA THR A 291 -17.27 6.47 -14.24
C THR A 291 -16.51 7.76 -13.92
N THR A 292 -17.23 8.86 -13.70
CA THR A 292 -16.70 10.22 -13.44
C THR A 292 -15.89 10.36 -12.14
N THR A 293 -15.89 9.35 -11.27
CA THR A 293 -15.02 9.28 -10.10
C THR A 293 -13.86 8.33 -10.38
N ALA A 294 -12.72 8.90 -10.79
CA ALA A 294 -11.46 8.16 -10.87
C ALA A 294 -11.21 7.42 -9.54
N LEU A 295 -10.88 6.14 -9.63
CA LEU A 295 -10.49 5.34 -8.47
C LEU A 295 -9.28 6.00 -7.80
N LYS A 296 -9.41 6.29 -6.51
CA LYS A 296 -8.32 6.81 -5.71
C LYS A 296 -7.32 5.76 -5.27
N GLN A 297 -7.59 4.47 -5.50
CA GLN A 297 -6.75 3.34 -5.10
C GLN A 297 -6.94 2.20 -6.10
N ASP A 298 -5.88 1.45 -6.39
CA ASP A 298 -5.91 0.33 -7.35
C ASP A 298 -5.86 -1.06 -6.67
N ALA A 299 -5.71 -2.12 -7.47
CA ALA A 299 -5.69 -3.51 -7.00
C ALA A 299 -4.42 -3.89 -6.23
N ASP A 300 -3.30 -3.23 -6.52
CA ASP A 300 -1.98 -3.47 -5.94
C ASP A 300 -1.72 -2.57 -4.70
N ASP A 301 -2.55 -1.54 -4.49
CA ASP A 301 -2.59 -0.75 -3.26
C ASP A 301 -2.73 -1.64 -2.01
N MET A 302 -2.00 -1.29 -0.96
CA MET A 302 -2.17 -1.96 0.34
C MET A 302 -3.37 -1.41 1.09
N CYS A 303 -4.10 -2.29 1.78
CA CYS A 303 -5.09 -1.84 2.74
C CYS A 303 -4.40 -1.11 3.90
N MET A 304 -4.67 0.20 4.02
CA MET A 304 -4.06 1.09 5.02
C MET A 304 -4.60 0.87 6.45
N ILE A 305 -5.26 -0.27 6.71
CA ILE A 305 -5.62 -0.74 8.06
C ILE A 305 -4.74 -1.93 8.45
N CYS A 306 -4.67 -2.98 7.62
CA CYS A 306 -3.83 -4.15 7.93
C CYS A 306 -2.35 -3.89 7.63
N PHE A 307 -2.04 -3.13 6.57
CA PHE A 307 -0.68 -2.98 6.05
C PHE A 307 0.01 -4.33 5.81
N THR A 308 -0.72 -5.36 5.42
CA THR A 308 -0.17 -6.70 5.15
C THR A 308 -0.60 -7.28 3.81
N GLU A 309 -1.76 -6.88 3.30
CA GLU A 309 -2.38 -7.49 2.10
C GLU A 309 -2.92 -6.41 1.15
N ALA A 310 -2.75 -6.66 -0.15
CA ALA A 310 -3.21 -5.78 -1.21
C ALA A 310 -4.74 -5.73 -1.22
N LEU A 311 -5.33 -4.66 -1.74
CA LEU A 311 -6.79 -4.51 -1.80
C LEU A 311 -7.44 -5.64 -2.61
N SER A 312 -6.76 -6.18 -3.62
CA SER A 312 -7.22 -7.32 -4.41
C SER A 312 -7.22 -8.67 -3.68
N ALA A 313 -6.44 -8.81 -2.60
CA ALA A 313 -6.23 -10.07 -1.89
C ALA A 313 -7.39 -10.46 -0.95
N ALA A 314 -8.34 -9.57 -0.70
CA ALA A 314 -9.53 -9.85 0.10
C ALA A 314 -10.71 -8.95 -0.33
N PRO A 315 -11.97 -9.27 0.03
CA PRO A 315 -13.12 -8.44 -0.32
C PRO A 315 -12.98 -7.03 0.23
N ALA A 316 -13.11 -6.04 -0.64
CA ALA A 316 -12.91 -4.64 -0.34
C ALA A 316 -14.19 -3.81 -0.52
N ILE A 317 -14.28 -2.69 0.18
CA ILE A 317 -15.38 -1.74 0.10
C ILE A 317 -14.84 -0.33 -0.16
N GLN A 318 -15.55 0.45 -0.95
CA GLN A 318 -15.26 1.87 -1.15
C GLN A 318 -16.12 2.68 -0.18
N LEU A 319 -15.49 3.35 0.78
CA LEU A 319 -16.19 4.22 1.73
C LEU A 319 -16.78 5.45 1.01
N ASP A 320 -17.72 6.14 1.64
CA ASP A 320 -18.30 7.41 1.11
C ASP A 320 -17.23 8.47 0.81
N CYS A 321 -16.10 8.42 1.53
CA CYS A 321 -14.95 9.29 1.31
C CYS A 321 -14.07 8.86 0.11
N SER A 322 -14.52 7.93 -0.73
CA SER A 322 -13.89 7.32 -1.92
C SER A 322 -12.67 6.42 -1.71
N HIS A 323 -12.18 6.28 -0.47
CA HIS A 323 -11.07 5.38 -0.14
C HIS A 323 -11.54 3.94 0.05
N ILE A 324 -10.70 2.99 -0.32
CA ILE A 324 -10.97 1.57 -0.38
C ILE A 324 -10.16 0.84 0.71
N PHE A 325 -10.84 -0.06 1.42
CA PHE A 325 -10.26 -0.91 2.46
C PHE A 325 -10.89 -2.30 2.40
N HIS A 326 -10.21 -3.32 2.93
CA HIS A 326 -10.86 -4.61 3.15
C HIS A 326 -12.05 -4.46 4.09
N LEU A 327 -13.15 -5.15 3.79
CA LEU A 327 -14.35 -5.17 4.64
C LEU A 327 -13.98 -5.61 6.07
N GLN A 328 -13.29 -6.75 6.20
CA GLN A 328 -12.92 -7.32 7.49
C GLN A 328 -12.04 -6.38 8.32
N CYS A 329 -11.18 -5.61 7.66
CA CYS A 329 -10.36 -4.60 8.33
C CYS A 329 -11.22 -3.47 8.92
N CYS A 330 -12.22 -2.99 8.18
CA CYS A 330 -13.15 -1.98 8.67
C CYS A 330 -13.98 -2.51 9.84
N CYS A 331 -14.54 -3.72 9.72
CA CYS A 331 -15.32 -4.35 10.79
C CYS A 331 -14.51 -4.44 12.09
N ARG A 332 -13.29 -5.00 12.01
CA ARG A 332 -12.39 -5.15 13.17
C ARG A 332 -12.05 -3.82 13.84
N VAL A 333 -11.83 -2.75 13.06
CA VAL A 333 -11.57 -1.40 13.62
C VAL A 333 -12.78 -0.88 14.39
N LEU A 334 -13.99 -1.07 13.85
CA LEU A 334 -15.23 -0.61 14.49
C LEU A 334 -15.59 -1.44 15.73
N GLU A 335 -15.38 -2.76 15.68
CA GLU A 335 -15.62 -3.69 16.80
C GLU A 335 -14.68 -3.44 17.98
N ASN A 336 -13.39 -3.20 17.70
CA ASN A 336 -12.39 -2.93 18.73
C ASN A 336 -12.53 -1.54 19.38
N ARG A 337 -13.27 -0.63 18.75
CA ARG A 337 -13.55 0.73 19.24
C ARG A 337 -12.26 1.52 19.55
N TRP A 338 -12.17 2.10 20.76
CA TRP A 338 -11.08 2.97 21.17
C TRP A 338 -10.08 2.28 22.09
N LEU A 339 -8.86 2.79 22.11
CA LEU A 339 -7.81 2.34 23.00
C LEU A 339 -7.88 3.05 24.36
N GLY A 340 -7.76 2.28 25.42
CA GLY A 340 -7.76 2.78 26.80
C GLY A 340 -9.16 3.04 27.37
N PRO A 341 -9.23 3.52 28.63
CA PRO A 341 -10.50 3.65 29.34
C PRO A 341 -11.33 4.87 28.88
N ARG A 342 -10.67 5.93 28.41
CA ARG A 342 -11.35 7.15 27.94
C ARG A 342 -12.03 6.88 26.60
N ILE A 343 -13.32 7.18 26.51
CA ILE A 343 -14.06 7.13 25.25
C ILE A 343 -13.46 8.15 24.27
N THR A 344 -13.02 7.67 23.12
CA THR A 344 -12.57 8.50 22.00
C THR A 344 -13.14 7.94 20.69
N PHE A 345 -13.25 8.79 19.66
CA PHE A 345 -13.86 8.41 18.38
C PHE A 345 -12.88 8.55 17.20
N GLY A 346 -11.56 8.52 17.47
CA GLY A 346 -10.56 8.59 16.41
C GLY A 346 -10.61 7.36 15.48
N PHE A 347 -10.97 6.19 16.02
CA PHE A 347 -11.00 4.92 15.30
C PHE A 347 -12.04 4.87 14.16
N MET A 348 -13.11 5.68 14.24
CA MET A 348 -14.12 5.78 13.17
C MET A 348 -13.71 6.76 12.06
N SER A 349 -12.45 7.22 12.02
CA SER A 349 -11.94 8.12 10.98
C SER A 349 -11.12 7.33 9.96
N CYS A 350 -11.33 7.62 8.68
CA CYS A 350 -10.58 7.04 7.56
C CYS A 350 -9.06 7.22 7.79
N PRO A 351 -8.25 6.15 7.75
CA PRO A 351 -6.81 6.24 7.93
C PRO A 351 -6.12 7.24 6.99
N ILE A 352 -6.65 7.43 5.78
CA ILE A 352 -6.06 8.24 4.71
C ILE A 352 -6.43 9.71 4.83
N CYS A 353 -7.73 10.03 4.77
CA CYS A 353 -8.24 11.42 4.71
C CYS A 353 -8.88 11.94 6.01
N LYS A 354 -9.03 11.10 7.03
CA LYS A 354 -9.65 11.42 8.34
C LYS A 354 -11.16 11.73 8.32
N ASN A 355 -11.85 11.64 7.17
CA ASN A 355 -13.31 11.67 7.12
C ASN A 355 -13.90 10.47 7.86
N LYS A 356 -15.14 10.58 8.36
CA LYS A 356 -15.81 9.48 9.07
C LYS A 356 -15.98 8.27 8.16
N ILE A 357 -15.64 7.08 8.67
CA ILE A 357 -15.90 5.80 8.01
C ILE A 357 -17.42 5.63 7.93
N ASN A 358 -17.94 5.46 6.72
CA ASN A 358 -19.33 5.17 6.47
C ASN A 358 -19.44 4.32 5.19
N HIS A 359 -20.28 3.28 5.27
CA HIS A 359 -20.63 2.39 4.17
C HIS A 359 -21.87 1.59 4.57
N ALA A 360 -22.73 1.22 3.61
CA ALA A 360 -24.00 0.55 3.88
C ALA A 360 -23.83 -0.75 4.67
N VAL A 361 -22.86 -1.59 4.29
CA VAL A 361 -22.59 -2.89 4.96
C VAL A 361 -22.00 -2.75 6.37
N LEU A 362 -21.54 -1.56 6.77
CA LEU A 362 -21.01 -1.29 8.11
C LEU A 362 -22.06 -0.69 9.04
N LYS A 363 -23.29 -0.48 8.56
CA LYS A 363 -24.35 0.23 9.29
C LYS A 363 -24.62 -0.36 10.67
N ASP A 364 -24.74 -1.68 10.77
CA ASP A 364 -25.05 -2.37 12.03
C ASP A 364 -23.96 -2.16 13.09
N LEU A 365 -22.69 -2.01 12.68
CA LEU A 365 -21.59 -1.67 13.58
C LEU A 365 -21.54 -0.17 13.89
N LEU A 366 -21.86 0.68 12.91
CA LEU A 366 -21.78 2.14 13.02
C LEU A 366 -22.91 2.74 13.86
N ASP A 367 -24.13 2.23 13.76
CA ASP A 367 -25.31 2.78 14.45
C ASP A 367 -25.13 2.86 15.98
N PRO A 368 -24.72 1.79 16.71
CA PRO A 368 -24.47 1.89 18.15
C PRO A 368 -23.30 2.81 18.50
N ILE A 369 -22.31 2.96 17.61
CA ILE A 369 -21.18 3.89 17.80
C ILE A 369 -21.67 5.34 17.65
N LYS A 370 -22.54 5.61 16.66
CA LYS A 370 -23.14 6.93 16.43
C LYS A 370 -24.04 7.33 17.59
N GLU A 371 -24.82 6.40 18.14
CA GLU A 371 -25.63 6.64 19.35
C GLU A 371 -24.76 7.04 20.55
N LEU A 372 -23.69 6.29 20.82
CA LEU A 372 -22.75 6.62 21.89
C LEU A 372 -22.06 7.97 21.67
N TYR A 373 -21.70 8.28 20.42
CA TYR A 373 -21.11 9.57 20.06
C TYR A 373 -22.04 10.73 20.40
N GLU A 374 -23.32 10.65 20.01
CA GLU A 374 -24.30 11.69 20.30
C GLU A 374 -24.62 11.78 21.80
N ASP A 375 -24.66 10.67 22.54
CA ASP A 375 -24.84 10.70 24.00
C ASP A 375 -23.68 11.39 24.72
N VAL A 376 -22.44 11.03 24.39
CA VAL A 376 -21.24 11.66 24.97
C VAL A 376 -21.16 13.14 24.60
N LYS A 377 -21.43 13.49 23.34
CA LYS A 377 -21.46 14.87 22.86
C LYS A 377 -22.50 15.71 23.61
N ARG A 378 -23.72 15.19 23.78
CA ARG A 378 -24.80 15.84 24.53
C ARG A 378 -24.41 16.08 25.99
N LYS A 379 -23.88 15.05 26.67
CA LYS A 379 -23.43 15.16 28.07
C LYS A 379 -22.28 16.17 28.21
N ALA A 380 -21.33 16.16 27.28
CA ALA A 380 -20.18 17.07 27.29
C ALA A 380 -20.63 18.53 27.12
N LEU A 381 -21.55 18.78 26.18
CA LEU A 381 -22.08 20.12 25.94
C LEU A 381 -22.88 20.64 27.15
N MET A 382 -23.75 19.81 27.73
CA MET A 382 -24.50 20.16 28.94
C MET A 382 -23.55 20.52 30.11
N ARG A 383 -22.45 19.77 30.25
CA ARG A 383 -21.44 20.05 31.28
C ARG A 383 -20.70 21.37 31.02
N LEU A 384 -20.38 21.65 29.75
CA LEU A 384 -19.73 22.90 29.34
C LEU A 384 -20.60 24.14 29.62
N GLU A 385 -21.90 24.03 29.34
CA GLU A 385 -22.88 25.08 29.62
C GLU A 385 -23.04 25.33 31.12
N TYR A 386 -23.14 24.25 31.91
CA TYR A 386 -23.24 24.33 33.37
C TYR A 386 -22.01 24.98 34.02
N GLU A 387 -20.81 24.73 33.48
CA GLU A 387 -19.57 25.40 33.94
C GLU A 387 -19.43 26.84 33.41
N GLY A 388 -20.37 27.33 32.57
CA GLY A 388 -20.31 28.66 31.99
C GLY A 388 -19.22 28.85 30.92
N LEU A 389 -18.59 27.76 30.46
CA LEU A 389 -17.42 27.78 29.56
C LEU A 389 -17.79 27.82 28.07
N HIS A 390 -19.07 27.80 27.73
CA HIS A 390 -19.56 27.87 26.35
C HIS A 390 -19.25 29.21 25.64
N LYS A 391 -18.82 30.24 26.39
CA LYS A 391 -18.36 31.55 25.87
C LYS A 391 -16.84 31.75 25.95
N SER A 392 -16.08 30.69 26.22
CA SER A 392 -14.61 30.76 26.33
C SER A 392 -13.99 31.28 25.03
N GLU A 393 -12.84 31.95 25.13
CA GLU A 393 -12.07 32.45 23.98
C GLU A 393 -11.74 31.34 22.96
N ALA A 394 -11.57 30.10 23.44
CA ALA A 394 -11.36 28.92 22.59
C ALA A 394 -12.53 28.58 21.65
N ILE A 395 -13.71 29.18 21.84
CA ILE A 395 -14.92 28.98 21.03
C ILE A 395 -15.30 30.27 20.29
N THR A 396 -15.11 31.43 20.92
CA THR A 396 -15.58 32.72 20.39
C THR A 396 -14.56 33.45 19.52
N THR A 397 -13.26 33.10 19.61
CA THR A 397 -12.20 33.78 18.86
C THR A 397 -12.09 33.26 17.43
N PRO A 398 -12.25 34.08 16.39
CA PRO A 398 -12.06 33.65 15.01
C PRO A 398 -10.65 33.08 14.77
N GLY A 399 -10.56 31.99 14.01
CA GLY A 399 -9.29 31.36 13.63
C GLY A 399 -8.75 30.32 14.62
N VAL A 400 -9.36 30.14 15.79
CA VAL A 400 -8.98 29.05 16.71
C VAL A 400 -9.67 27.73 16.34
N ARG A 401 -9.08 26.60 16.76
CA ARG A 401 -9.51 25.24 16.37
C ARG A 401 -11.00 24.95 16.56
N PHE A 402 -11.59 25.47 17.63
CA PHE A 402 -13.00 25.22 17.99
C PHE A 402 -13.87 26.47 17.83
N TYR A 403 -13.49 27.39 16.95
CA TYR A 403 -14.29 28.58 16.65
C TYR A 403 -15.70 28.17 16.20
N ASN A 404 -16.73 28.67 16.89
CA ASN A 404 -18.14 28.28 16.72
C ASN A 404 -18.42 26.77 16.85
N ASP A 405 -17.56 26.01 17.53
CA ASP A 405 -17.74 24.57 17.78
C ASP A 405 -17.63 24.24 19.30
N PRO A 406 -18.65 24.61 20.10
CA PRO A 406 -18.67 24.32 21.53
C PRO A 406 -18.70 22.81 21.82
N ALA A 407 -19.31 22.01 20.94
CA ALA A 407 -19.40 20.56 21.10
C ALA A 407 -18.04 19.89 20.91
N GLY A 408 -17.28 20.25 19.87
CA GLY A 408 -15.91 19.77 19.66
C GLY A 408 -14.99 20.17 20.80
N PHE A 409 -15.10 21.41 21.31
CA PHE A 409 -14.36 21.85 22.49
C PHE A 409 -14.70 21.01 23.72
N ALA A 410 -15.99 20.79 24.00
CA ALA A 410 -16.44 20.00 25.14
C ALA A 410 -15.95 18.54 25.07
N MET A 411 -16.06 17.89 23.91
CA MET A 411 -15.60 16.52 23.69
C MET A 411 -14.07 16.39 23.79
N ASN A 412 -13.34 17.44 23.44
CA ASN A 412 -11.89 17.49 23.60
C ASN A 412 -11.49 17.66 25.08
N ARG A 413 -12.18 18.54 25.80
CA ARG A 413 -11.91 18.90 27.19
C ARG A 413 -12.26 17.81 28.19
N TYR A 414 -13.44 17.21 28.07
CA TYR A 414 -13.93 16.25 29.06
C TYR A 414 -13.57 14.81 28.69
N ALA A 415 -13.37 13.98 29.71
CA ALA A 415 -13.16 12.55 29.57
C ALA A 415 -14.39 11.80 30.07
N TYR A 416 -15.02 11.04 29.16
CA TYR A 416 -16.13 10.15 29.48
C TYR A 416 -15.66 8.70 29.49
N TYR A 417 -16.33 7.88 30.30
CA TYR A 417 -16.03 6.48 30.54
C TYR A 417 -17.35 5.70 30.54
N VAL A 418 -17.36 4.50 29.97
CA VAL A 418 -18.52 3.60 30.04
C VAL A 418 -18.52 2.92 31.41
N CYS A 419 -19.61 3.03 32.15
CA CYS A 419 -19.70 2.41 33.46
C CYS A 419 -19.84 0.90 33.28
N TYR A 420 -19.01 0.10 33.97
CA TYR A 420 -19.11 -1.36 33.86
C TYR A 420 -20.50 -1.89 34.25
N LYS A 421 -21.14 -1.26 35.26
CA LYS A 421 -22.41 -1.68 35.84
C LYS A 421 -23.64 -1.21 35.06
N CYS A 422 -23.76 0.10 34.82
CA CYS A 422 -24.96 0.67 34.18
C CYS A 422 -24.81 0.93 32.67
N LYS A 423 -23.67 0.51 32.09
CA LYS A 423 -23.25 0.79 30.72
C LYS A 423 -23.21 2.30 30.46
#